data_AF-A0A194X9Q5-F1
#
_entry.id   AF-A0A194X9Q5-F1
#
_cell.length_a   1.000
_cell.length_b   1.000
_cell.length_c   1.000
_cell.angle_alpha   90.00
_cell.angle_beta   90.00
_cell.angle_gamma   90.00
#
_symmetry.space_group_name_H-M   'P 1'
#
loop_
_entity.id
_entity.type
_entity.pdbx_description
1 polymer ?
#
loop_
_entity_poly.entity_id
_entity_poly.type
_entity_poly.pdbx_seq_one_letter_code
_entity_poly.pdbx_strand_id
1 'polypeptide(L)' 'INWPPTSPDLNPIENVWRVLKQLLRKRRPHGNWTLEELKDAVTDIWDNEISAEEHFNKYIDSMPERLEKVRFRKGGQTHW' A
#
# COMPACT_ATOMS: atom_id res chain seq x y z
N ILE A 1 -0.75 9.82 17.88
CA ILE A 1 -0.77 8.34 17.67
C ILE A 1 0.64 7.84 17.96
N ASN A 2 0.83 6.98 18.96
CA ASN A 2 2.13 6.37 19.24
C ASN A 2 2.32 5.15 18.35
N TRP A 3 3.15 5.29 17.31
CA TRP A 3 3.47 4.19 16.41
C TRP A 3 4.62 3.35 16.98
N PRO A 4 4.48 2.03 17.14
CA PRO A 4 5.58 1.20 17.61
C PRO A 4 6.71 1.16 16.57
N PRO A 5 7.98 1.20 16.98
CA PRO A 5 9.11 0.99 16.07
C PRO A 5 9.00 -0.39 15.41
N THR A 6 9.47 -0.54 14.16
CA THR A 6 9.56 -1.83 13.44
C THR A 6 8.24 -2.57 13.17
N SER A 7 7.13 -1.86 12.96
CA SER A 7 5.86 -2.46 12.51
C SER A 7 5.48 -2.01 11.08
N PRO A 8 6.20 -2.49 10.05
CA PRO A 8 5.84 -2.21 8.64
C PRO A 8 4.45 -2.74 8.31
N ASP A 9 4.06 -3.86 8.92
CA ASP A 9 2.73 -4.46 8.84
C ASP A 9 1.66 -3.38 9.11
N LEU A 10 1.84 -2.60 10.16
CA LEU A 10 0.82 -1.62 10.53
C LEU A 10 0.76 -0.45 9.55
N ASN A 11 1.76 -0.19 8.71
CA ASN A 11 1.85 1.05 7.94
C ASN A 11 1.05 0.93 6.63
N PRO A 12 -0.12 1.59 6.50
CA PRO A 12 -0.96 1.46 5.32
C PRO A 12 -0.27 1.99 4.06
N ILE A 13 0.77 2.83 4.17
CA ILE A 13 1.47 3.38 3.01
C ILE A 13 2.17 2.32 2.17
N GLU A 14 2.61 1.20 2.76
CA GLU A 14 3.24 0.10 2.01
C GLU A 14 2.21 -0.57 1.07
N ASN A 15 0.95 -0.65 1.51
CA ASN A 15 -0.14 -1.14 0.68
C ASN A 15 -0.43 -0.19 -0.48
N VAL A 16 -0.39 1.11 -0.22
CA VAL A 16 -0.53 2.16 -1.25
C VAL A 16 0.57 2.04 -2.31
N TRP A 17 1.83 1.96 -1.89
CA TRP A 17 2.96 1.78 -2.81
C TRP A 17 2.85 0.49 -3.62
N ARG A 18 2.37 -0.59 -3.01
CA ARG A 18 2.15 -1.86 -3.72
C ARG A 18 1.12 -1.71 -4.84
N VAL A 19 -0.03 -1.11 -4.55
CA VAL A 19 -1.10 -0.89 -5.54
C VAL A 19 -0.61 -0.03 -6.70
N LEU A 20 0.03 1.11 -6.39
CA LEU A 20 0.57 2.02 -7.40
C LEU A 20 1.56 1.31 -8.34
N LYS A 21 2.50 0.54 -7.79
CA LYS A 21 3.46 -0.26 -8.57
C LYS A 21 2.78 -1.32 -9.44
N GLN A 22 1.70 -1.94 -8.95
CA GLN A 22 0.95 -2.94 -9.73
C GLN A 22 0.23 -2.30 -10.91
N LEU A 23 -0.47 -1.18 -10.71
CA LEU A 23 -1.15 -0.44 -11.76
C LEU A 23 -0.15 0.10 -12.80
N LEU A 24 0.96 0.65 -12.34
CA LEU A 24 2.03 1.13 -13.23
C LEU A 24 2.62 -0.01 -14.08
N ARG A 25 2.80 -1.20 -13.51
CA ARG A 25 3.24 -2.38 -14.28
C ARG A 25 2.23 -2.82 -15.34
N LYS A 26 0.92 -2.63 -15.11
CA LYS A 26 -0.12 -2.91 -16.12
C LYS A 26 0.00 -2.00 -17.34
N ARG A 27 0.47 -0.76 -17.15
CA ARG A 27 0.78 0.19 -18.24
C ARG A 27 2.00 -0.20 -19.07
N ARG A 28 2.71 -1.28 -18.71
CA ARG A 28 3.84 -1.85 -19.47
C ARG A 28 4.95 -0.82 -19.80
N PRO A 29 5.54 -0.15 -18.80
CA PRO A 29 6.70 0.70 -19.01
C PRO A 29 7.94 -0.17 -19.33
N HIS A 30 8.05 -0.61 -20.59
CA HIS A 30 9.09 -1.56 -21.04
C HIS A 30 10.42 -0.87 -21.36
N GLY A 31 10.93 -0.07 -20.43
CA GLY A 31 12.29 0.49 -20.46
C GLY A 31 12.52 1.71 -21.36
N ASN A 32 11.58 2.04 -22.25
CA ASN A 32 11.67 3.20 -23.14
C ASN A 32 10.96 4.45 -22.61
N TRP A 33 10.41 4.40 -21.40
CA TRP A 33 9.75 5.55 -20.81
C TRP A 33 10.78 6.55 -20.29
N THR A 34 10.58 7.81 -20.65
CA THR A 34 11.24 8.96 -20.05
C THR A 34 10.79 9.13 -18.60
N LEU A 35 11.55 9.92 -17.84
CA LEU A 35 11.19 10.28 -16.47
C LEU A 35 9.87 11.06 -16.41
N GLU A 36 9.56 11.83 -17.45
CA GLU A 36 8.33 12.63 -17.54
C GLU A 36 7.11 11.73 -17.75
N GLU A 37 7.16 10.81 -18.71
CA GLU A 37 6.10 9.81 -18.91
C GLU A 37 5.84 8.96 -17.66
N LEU A 38 6.90 8.63 -16.91
CA LEU A 38 6.77 7.91 -15.65
C LEU A 38 6.05 8.75 -14.59
N LYS A 39 6.39 10.04 -14.46
CA LYS A 39 5.76 10.96 -13.51
C LYS A 39 4.29 11.18 -13.85
N ASP A 40 3.99 11.42 -15.12
CA ASP A 40 2.63 11.64 -15.60
C ASP A 40 1.77 10.41 -15.36
N ALA A 41 2.29 9.23 -15.68
CA ALA A 41 1.55 7.99 -15.42
C ALA A 41 1.34 7.72 -13.93
N VAL A 42 2.33 7.98 -13.08
CA VAL A 42 2.15 7.84 -11.62
C VAL A 42 1.07 8.79 -11.10
N THR A 43 1.09 10.04 -11.57
CA THR A 43 0.10 11.07 -11.19
C THR A 43 -1.29 10.69 -11.66
N ASP A 44 -1.41 10.26 -12.92
CA ASP A 44 -2.68 9.83 -13.51
C ASP A 44 -3.26 8.58 -12.83
N ILE A 45 -2.43 7.59 -12.49
CA ILE A 45 -2.87 6.44 -11.67
C ILE A 45 -3.39 6.93 -10.32
N TRP A 46 -2.65 7.82 -9.67
CA TRP A 46 -3.00 8.33 -8.35
C TRP A 46 -4.34 9.07 -8.35
N ASP A 47 -4.53 9.96 -9.32
CA ASP A 47 -5.70 10.84 -9.37
C ASP A 47 -6.95 10.13 -9.93
N ASN A 48 -6.78 9.19 -10.87
CA ASN A 48 -7.90 8.65 -11.65
C ASN A 48 -8.18 7.15 -11.47
N GLU A 49 -7.20 6.34 -11.06
CA GLU A 49 -7.38 4.88 -10.93
C GLU A 49 -7.43 4.40 -9.48
N ILE A 50 -6.78 5.11 -8.55
CA ILE A 50 -6.75 4.72 -7.15
C ILE A 50 -7.99 5.25 -6.42
N SER A 51 -8.87 4.34 -6.01
CA SER A 51 -9.98 4.63 -5.10
C SER A 51 -9.78 4.01 -3.71
N ALA A 52 -10.20 4.73 -2.66
CA ALA A 52 -10.12 4.24 -1.29
C ALA A 52 -10.94 2.95 -1.07
N GLU A 53 -12.13 2.90 -1.67
CA GLU A 53 -13.05 1.77 -1.55
C GLU A 53 -12.46 0.46 -2.09
N GLU A 54 -11.93 0.49 -3.31
CA GLU A 54 -11.42 -0.71 -3.97
C GLU A 54 -10.03 -1.12 -3.45
N HIS A 55 -9.20 -0.13 -3.09
CA HIS A 55 -7.78 -0.37 -2.85
C HIS A 55 -7.39 -0.36 -1.38
N PHE A 56 -8.06 0.42 -0.51
CA PHE A 56 -7.55 0.69 0.84
C PHE A 56 -8.47 0.26 1.97
N ASN A 57 -9.79 0.36 1.82
CA ASN A 57 -10.73 0.10 2.91
C ASN A 57 -10.52 -1.28 3.53
N LYS A 58 -10.31 -2.34 2.73
CA LYS A 58 -9.99 -3.68 3.24
C LYS A 58 -8.77 -3.74 4.19
N TYR A 59 -7.77 -2.88 3.98
CA TYR A 59 -6.58 -2.82 4.84
C TYR A 59 -6.85 -2.04 6.12
N ILE A 60 -7.71 -1.03 6.06
CA ILE A 60 -8.16 -0.25 7.21
C ILE A 60 -9.09 -1.10 8.08
N ASP A 61 -10.08 -1.76 7.46
CA ASP A 61 -11.09 -2.59 8.12
C ASP A 61 -10.47 -3.80 8.82
N SER A 62 -9.34 -4.32 8.32
CA SER A 62 -8.60 -5.40 8.98
C SER A 62 -7.69 -4.94 10.12
N MET A 63 -7.47 -3.63 10.32
CA MET A 63 -6.57 -3.14 11.38
C MET A 63 -6.94 -3.60 12.79
N PRO A 64 -8.22 -3.61 13.22
CA PRO A 64 -8.59 -4.13 14.53
C PRO A 64 -8.16 -5.60 14.73
N GLU A 65 -8.41 -6.46 13.74
CA GLU A 65 -8.02 -7.88 13.80
C GLU A 65 -6.49 -8.05 13.85
N ARG A 66 -5.76 -7.21 13.11
CA ARG A 66 -4.28 -7.22 13.09
C ARG A 66 -3.73 -6.82 14.46
N LEU A 67 -4.29 -5.80 15.08
CA LEU A 67 -3.91 -5.36 16.42
C LEU A 67 -4.18 -6.45 17.47
N GLU A 68 -5.31 -7.17 17.37
CA GLU A 68 -5.58 -8.31 18.25
C GLU A 68 -4.56 -9.44 18.07
N LYS A 69 -4.18 -9.76 16.82
CA LYS A 69 -3.16 -10.78 16.54
C LYS A 69 -1.79 -10.38 17.08
N VAL A 70 -1.38 -9.12 16.95
CA VAL A 70 -0.13 -8.61 17.54
C VAL A 70 -0.18 -8.73 19.07
N ARG A 71 -1.31 -8.37 19.69
CA ARG A 71 -1.50 -8.52 21.15
C ARG A 71 -1.39 -9.99 21.58
N PHE A 72 -2.04 -10.91 20.87
CA PHE A 72 -1.98 -12.34 21.15
C PHE A 72 -0.57 -12.91 21.01
N ARG A 73 0.19 -12.43 20.01
CA ARG A 73 1.59 -12.81 19.78
C ARG A 73 2.59 -12.05 20.64
N LYS A 74 2.15 -11.24 21.61
CA LYS A 74 3.01 -10.40 22.47
C LYS A 74 4.01 -9.55 21.68
N GLY A 75 3.59 -9.01 20.53
CA GLY A 75 4.45 -8.20 19.66
C GLY A 75 5.21 -8.97 18.58
N GLY A 76 5.05 -10.30 18.48
CA GLY A 76 5.62 -11.10 17.40
C GLY A 76 4.97 -10.87 16.04
N GLN A 77 5.68 -11.23 14.96
CA GLN A 77 5.25 -11.03 13.57
C GLN A 77 3.88 -11.65 13.26
N THR A 78 3.11 -10.98 12.40
CA THR A 78 1.82 -11.45 11.89
C THR A 78 1.89 -11.73 10.37
N HIS A 79 0.96 -12.49 9.82
CA HIS A 79 1.03 -13.00 8.43
C HIS A 79 0.52 -11.99 7.37
N TRP A 80 0.74 -10.69 7.57
CA TRP A 80 0.10 -9.61 6.80
C TRP A 80 1.06 -8.78 5.98
#